data_AF-A0A2N2AJS9-F1
#
_entry.id   AF-A0A2N2AJS9-F1
#
_cell.length_a   1.000
_cell.length_b   1.000
_cell.length_c   1.000
_cell.angle_alpha   90.00
_cell.angle_beta   90.00
_cell.angle_gamma   90.00
#
_symmetry.space_group_name_H-M   'P 1'
#
loop_
_entity.id
_entity.type
_entity.pdbx_description
1 polymer ?
#
loop_
_entity_poly.entity_id
_entity_poly.type
_entity_poly.pdbx_seq_one_letter_code
_entity_poly.pdbx_strand_id
1 'polypeptide(L)'
;MKVNGIAGFIVDDLVNITKEISQGRNAGCLGFINKQNIVDRITPIAKGGLAGLPLRKLLNNITDMNGKSLIEGLEAIPDNSVLITTRPGKTGLITDVSGIDFFNMPLIAIGVKNDELAGVGIIYPQTEYFDLATKSEEVELKILAAHTAEEEKEVLRASTELSLKYLDVSTGLEVVKATETEPVYRPNEEKEWKLPRLEVKSISGELAEKLVAKSMEVGQGREVAAIGIINEDGSIEQNGEVVVGGIGFVPSRILASSCVSISGKSLRHLYAGEIPANAVIVHTHPGGTGVMHIGDANAGPGSWGRPIVAIGHDSEGKIRGATVIETIDKVFEFADEDEELGQRFFEADTPEEEAEIRNRKFGVAQEYTNLCKPIEIKH
;
A
#
# COMPACT_ATOMS: atom_id res chain seq x y z
N MET A 1 -0.06 -9.10 21.10
CA MET A 1 -0.42 -10.52 21.35
C MET A 1 0.73 -11.38 20.82
N LYS A 2 1.18 -12.40 21.55
CA LYS A 2 2.25 -13.32 21.08
C LYS A 2 1.60 -14.52 20.43
N VAL A 3 2.13 -15.01 19.30
CA VAL A 3 1.69 -16.24 18.62
C VAL A 3 2.65 -17.36 18.99
N ASN A 4 2.12 -18.46 19.51
CA ASN A 4 2.87 -19.63 19.92
C ASN A 4 2.99 -20.67 18.80
N GLY A 5 2.02 -20.73 17.88
CA GLY A 5 2.05 -21.63 16.75
C GLY A 5 0.92 -21.37 15.75
N ILE A 6 1.00 -22.07 14.61
CA ILE A 6 -0.02 -22.08 13.56
C ILE A 6 -0.49 -23.52 13.33
N ALA A 7 -1.80 -23.71 13.15
CA ALA A 7 -2.36 -25.03 12.91
C ALA A 7 -1.83 -25.64 11.59
N GLY A 8 -1.47 -26.92 11.64
CA GLY A 8 -0.92 -27.65 10.49
C GLY A 8 -1.83 -27.63 9.25
N PHE A 9 -3.14 -27.79 9.42
CA PHE A 9 -4.09 -27.78 8.30
C PHE A 9 -4.07 -26.45 7.53
N ILE A 10 -3.92 -25.31 8.23
CA ILE A 10 -3.81 -23.98 7.58
C ILE A 10 -2.55 -23.92 6.71
N VAL A 11 -1.45 -24.46 7.25
CA VAL A 11 -0.17 -24.50 6.53
C VAL A 11 -0.28 -25.39 5.29
N ASP A 12 -0.86 -26.57 5.45
CA ASP A 12 -1.05 -27.54 4.37
C ASP A 12 -1.96 -26.98 3.26
N ASP A 13 -3.07 -26.35 3.61
CA ASP A 13 -4.00 -25.72 2.65
C ASP A 13 -3.31 -24.61 1.84
N LEU A 14 -2.58 -23.72 2.52
CA LEU A 14 -1.85 -22.64 1.86
C LEU A 14 -0.75 -23.19 0.95
N VAL A 15 0.01 -24.18 1.40
CA VAL A 15 1.04 -24.85 0.60
C VAL A 15 0.42 -25.53 -0.62
N ASN A 16 -0.70 -26.23 -0.47
CA ASN A 16 -1.40 -26.89 -1.57
C ASN A 16 -1.95 -25.88 -2.59
N ILE A 17 -2.57 -24.78 -2.14
CA ILE A 17 -3.04 -23.73 -3.03
C ILE A 17 -1.87 -23.07 -3.76
N THR A 18 -0.74 -22.83 -3.11
CA THR A 18 0.46 -22.31 -3.80
C THR A 18 0.93 -23.23 -4.92
N LYS A 19 0.89 -24.56 -4.71
CA LYS A 19 1.21 -25.53 -5.78
C LYS A 19 0.21 -25.47 -6.91
N GLU A 20 -1.09 -25.39 -6.58
CA GLU A 20 -2.18 -25.31 -7.55
C GLU A 20 -2.05 -24.07 -8.45
N ILE A 21 -1.83 -22.89 -7.86
CA ILE A 21 -1.74 -21.64 -8.63
C ILE A 21 -0.41 -21.47 -9.37
N SER A 22 0.64 -22.17 -8.92
CA SER A 22 1.97 -22.26 -9.54
C SER A 22 2.61 -20.90 -9.89
N GLN A 23 3.60 -20.91 -10.79
CA GLN A 23 4.20 -19.73 -11.42
C GLN A 23 4.80 -18.69 -10.46
N GLY A 24 5.20 -19.12 -9.26
CA GLY A 24 5.76 -18.21 -8.26
C GLY A 24 4.73 -17.25 -7.64
N ARG A 25 3.42 -17.52 -7.80
CA ARG A 25 2.35 -16.72 -7.20
C ARG A 25 2.20 -17.07 -5.72
N ASN A 26 1.98 -16.06 -4.90
CA ASN A 26 1.65 -16.24 -3.49
C ASN A 26 0.15 -16.49 -3.30
N ALA A 27 -0.20 -17.14 -2.20
CA ALA A 27 -1.52 -17.18 -1.62
C ALA A 27 -1.48 -16.51 -0.24
N GLY A 28 -2.63 -16.06 0.26
CA GLY A 28 -2.68 -15.49 1.60
C GLY A 28 -4.09 -15.40 2.15
N CYS A 29 -4.17 -15.21 3.46
CA CYS A 29 -5.41 -15.07 4.21
C CYS A 29 -5.15 -14.31 5.51
N LEU A 30 -6.22 -14.02 6.25
CA LEU A 30 -6.14 -13.51 7.61
C LEU A 30 -6.44 -14.63 8.59
N GLY A 31 -5.53 -14.87 9.52
CA GLY A 31 -5.69 -15.85 10.59
C GLY A 31 -6.15 -15.20 11.89
N PHE A 32 -6.79 -15.98 12.75
CA PHE A 32 -7.27 -15.53 14.06
C PHE A 32 -6.57 -16.30 15.17
N ILE A 33 -6.05 -15.56 16.15
CA ILE A 33 -5.36 -16.09 17.31
C ILE A 33 -6.40 -16.47 18.37
N ASN A 34 -6.35 -17.73 18.82
CA ASN A 34 -7.19 -18.25 19.89
C ASN A 34 -6.63 -17.95 21.30
N LYS A 35 -7.32 -18.45 22.34
CA LYS A 35 -6.92 -18.23 23.75
C LYS A 35 -5.60 -18.90 24.14
N GLN A 36 -5.15 -19.90 23.37
CA GLN A 36 -3.88 -20.60 23.53
C GLN A 36 -2.75 -19.94 22.74
N ASN A 37 -3.01 -18.78 22.13
CA ASN A 37 -2.10 -18.07 21.24
C ASN A 37 -1.73 -18.89 19.98
N ILE A 38 -2.63 -19.75 19.52
CA ILE A 38 -2.46 -20.53 18.28
C ILE A 38 -3.36 -19.89 17.22
N VAL A 39 -2.84 -19.79 16.00
CA VAL A 39 -3.64 -19.45 14.82
C VAL A 39 -4.34 -20.71 14.35
N ASP A 40 -5.64 -20.82 14.57
CA ASP A 40 -6.42 -22.03 14.32
C ASP A 40 -7.68 -21.81 13.46
N ARG A 41 -7.92 -20.57 13.02
CA ARG A 41 -8.98 -20.21 12.08
C ARG A 41 -8.46 -19.20 11.08
N ILE A 42 -8.96 -19.25 9.85
CA ILE A 42 -8.60 -18.32 8.78
C ILE A 42 -9.82 -17.80 8.04
N THR A 43 -9.66 -16.69 7.34
CA THR A 43 -10.57 -16.29 6.26
C THR A 43 -10.33 -17.14 5.00
N PRO A 44 -11.26 -17.12 4.01
CA PRO A 44 -11.01 -17.73 2.71
C PRO A 44 -9.66 -17.28 2.11
N ILE A 45 -8.96 -18.22 1.47
CA ILE A 45 -7.63 -17.98 0.91
C ILE A 45 -7.75 -17.21 -0.40
N ALA A 46 -7.05 -16.08 -0.47
CA ALA A 46 -6.90 -15.29 -1.66
C ALA A 46 -5.69 -15.78 -2.49
N LYS A 47 -5.94 -16.05 -3.77
CA LYS A 47 -4.89 -16.39 -4.75
C LYS A 47 -4.26 -15.10 -5.26
N GLY A 48 -2.92 -15.03 -5.29
CA GLY A 48 -2.18 -13.87 -5.80
C GLY A 48 -2.42 -13.64 -7.29
N GLY A 49 -2.54 -12.38 -7.71
CA GLY A 49 -2.65 -11.96 -9.11
C GLY A 49 -1.36 -11.34 -9.65
N LEU A 50 -1.47 -10.64 -10.78
CA LEU A 50 -0.33 -9.98 -11.45
C LEU A 50 0.44 -9.00 -10.55
N ALA A 51 -0.29 -8.31 -9.65
CA ALA A 51 0.27 -7.34 -8.71
C ALA A 51 0.64 -7.95 -7.34
N GLY A 52 0.65 -9.29 -7.23
CA GLY A 52 0.84 -9.99 -5.96
C GLY A 52 -0.49 -10.27 -5.26
N LEU A 53 -0.50 -10.20 -3.93
CA LEU A 53 -1.67 -10.59 -3.13
C LEU A 53 -2.79 -9.54 -3.26
N PRO A 54 -4.01 -9.91 -3.69
CA PRO A 54 -5.12 -8.95 -3.87
C PRO A 54 -5.63 -8.48 -2.50
N LEU A 55 -5.27 -7.26 -2.13
CA LEU A 55 -5.52 -6.73 -0.80
C LEU A 55 -7.00 -6.42 -0.59
N ARG A 56 -7.69 -5.88 -1.61
CA ARG A 56 -9.13 -5.61 -1.51
C ARG A 56 -9.90 -6.91 -1.35
N LYS A 57 -9.56 -7.95 -2.11
CA LYS A 57 -10.14 -9.29 -1.93
C LYS A 57 -9.90 -9.87 -0.55
N LEU A 58 -8.70 -9.72 0.02
CA LEU A 58 -8.40 -10.15 1.39
C LEU A 58 -9.25 -9.43 2.42
N LEU A 59 -9.36 -8.10 2.32
CA LEU A 59 -10.15 -7.28 3.24
C LEU A 59 -11.65 -7.52 3.07
N ASN A 60 -12.10 -7.89 1.86
CA ASN A 60 -13.49 -8.26 1.59
C ASN A 60 -13.95 -9.52 2.35
N ASN A 61 -12.99 -10.36 2.78
CA ASN A 61 -13.27 -11.49 3.66
C ASN A 61 -13.45 -11.07 5.13
N ILE A 62 -13.10 -9.83 5.51
CA ILE A 62 -13.27 -9.28 6.86
C ILE A 62 -14.52 -8.40 6.96
N THR A 63 -14.72 -7.53 5.96
CA THR A 63 -15.81 -6.56 5.87
C THR A 63 -16.18 -6.36 4.40
N ASP A 64 -17.37 -5.87 4.08
CA ASP A 64 -17.71 -5.51 2.69
C ASP A 64 -16.81 -4.36 2.20
N MET A 65 -16.01 -4.57 1.15
CA MET A 65 -15.08 -3.56 0.61
C MET A 65 -15.71 -2.61 -0.42
N ASN A 66 -16.99 -2.81 -0.76
CA ASN A 66 -17.69 -1.92 -1.68
C ASN A 66 -17.70 -0.48 -1.14
N GLY A 67 -17.28 0.48 -1.97
CA GLY A 67 -17.23 1.90 -1.60
C GLY A 67 -16.15 2.27 -0.56
N LYS A 68 -15.21 1.36 -0.24
CA LYS A 68 -14.18 1.56 0.80
C LYS A 68 -12.76 1.61 0.24
N SER A 69 -11.92 2.45 0.84
CA SER A 69 -10.46 2.43 0.64
C SER A 69 -9.80 1.30 1.44
N LEU A 70 -8.52 1.02 1.15
CA LEU A 70 -7.77 0.01 1.92
C LEU A 70 -7.71 0.36 3.40
N ILE A 71 -7.45 1.62 3.78
CA ILE A 71 -7.38 2.02 5.19
C ILE A 71 -8.70 1.79 5.93
N GLU A 72 -9.84 2.00 5.28
CA GLU A 72 -11.15 1.71 5.87
C GLU A 72 -11.37 0.20 6.08
N GLY A 73 -10.91 -0.63 5.13
CA GLY A 73 -10.89 -2.08 5.29
C GLY A 73 -9.93 -2.57 6.37
N LEU A 74 -8.74 -1.96 6.47
CA LEU A 74 -7.75 -2.25 7.51
C LEU A 74 -8.33 -2.01 8.90
N GLU A 75 -9.06 -0.90 9.10
CA GLU A 75 -9.68 -0.59 10.39
C GLU A 75 -10.78 -1.57 10.81
N ALA A 76 -11.32 -2.36 9.88
CA ALA A 76 -12.25 -3.44 10.19
C ALA A 76 -11.56 -4.72 10.71
N ILE A 77 -10.23 -4.85 10.58
CA ILE A 77 -9.49 -6.05 11.02
C ILE A 77 -9.53 -6.19 12.55
N PRO A 78 -9.95 -7.36 13.10
CA PRO A 78 -9.91 -7.62 14.54
C PRO A 78 -8.49 -7.63 15.13
N ASP A 79 -8.34 -7.20 16.38
CA ASP A 79 -7.04 -7.08 17.06
C ASP A 79 -6.31 -8.42 17.26
N ASN A 80 -7.04 -9.55 17.24
CA ASN A 80 -6.47 -10.89 17.36
C ASN A 80 -6.11 -11.51 16.00
N SER A 81 -5.96 -10.70 14.95
CA SER A 81 -5.67 -11.18 13.60
C SER A 81 -4.17 -11.24 13.31
N VAL A 82 -3.82 -12.08 12.35
CA VAL A 82 -2.48 -12.14 11.72
C VAL A 82 -2.63 -12.19 10.21
N LEU A 83 -1.70 -11.58 9.48
CA LEU A 83 -1.59 -11.78 8.03
C LEU A 83 -0.79 -13.05 7.77
N ILE A 84 -1.33 -13.96 6.97
CA ILE A 84 -0.64 -15.18 6.56
C ILE A 84 -0.42 -15.13 5.06
N THR A 85 0.82 -15.31 4.61
CA THR A 85 1.17 -15.35 3.19
C THR A 85 2.12 -16.49 2.89
N THR A 86 2.02 -17.07 1.70
CA THR A 86 3.02 -18.02 1.22
C THR A 86 4.10 -17.29 0.45
N ARG A 87 5.34 -17.77 0.53
CA ARG A 87 6.48 -17.27 -0.23
C ARG A 87 7.06 -18.39 -1.10
N PRO A 88 6.57 -18.56 -2.34
CA PRO A 88 7.12 -19.54 -3.27
C PRO A 88 8.60 -19.24 -3.57
N GLY A 89 9.42 -20.29 -3.62
CA GLY A 89 10.87 -20.21 -3.78
C GLY A 89 11.65 -19.79 -2.52
N LYS A 90 10.99 -19.59 -1.38
CA LYS A 90 11.60 -19.13 -0.12
C LYS A 90 11.34 -20.11 1.03
N THR A 91 12.06 -19.95 2.13
CA THR A 91 11.97 -20.80 3.33
C THR A 91 10.98 -20.31 4.38
N GLY A 92 10.24 -19.23 4.11
CA GLY A 92 9.38 -18.56 5.09
C GLY A 92 10.10 -17.43 5.84
N LEU A 93 11.38 -17.19 5.54
CA LEU A 93 12.10 -16.01 6.04
C LEU A 93 11.45 -14.73 5.52
N ILE A 94 11.21 -13.80 6.44
CA ILE A 94 10.69 -12.46 6.14
C ILE A 94 11.89 -11.52 6.18
N THR A 95 12.06 -10.76 5.11
CA THR A 95 13.28 -9.98 4.80
C THR A 95 12.94 -8.53 4.46
N ASP A 96 11.82 -8.05 4.99
CA ASP A 96 11.29 -6.71 4.83
C ASP A 96 10.27 -6.45 5.95
N VAL A 97 9.94 -5.18 6.16
CA VAL A 97 9.04 -4.73 7.24
C VAL A 97 7.80 -4.01 6.69
N SER A 98 7.61 -3.96 5.37
CA SER A 98 6.53 -3.19 4.76
C SER A 98 5.15 -3.75 5.12
N GLY A 99 5.00 -5.08 5.17
CA GLY A 99 3.75 -5.72 5.55
C GLY A 99 3.31 -5.39 6.98
N ILE A 100 4.23 -5.43 7.95
CA ILE A 100 3.88 -5.06 9.34
C ILE A 100 3.65 -3.55 9.49
N ASP A 101 4.32 -2.72 8.70
CA ASP A 101 4.12 -1.29 8.73
C ASP A 101 2.75 -0.89 8.16
N PHE A 102 2.35 -1.52 7.05
CA PHE A 102 1.07 -1.26 6.41
C PHE A 102 -0.11 -1.80 7.22
N PHE A 103 -0.05 -3.04 7.70
CA PHE A 103 -1.17 -3.69 8.38
C PHE A 103 -1.22 -3.45 9.90
N ASN A 104 -0.07 -3.13 10.51
CA ASN A 104 0.12 -3.04 11.96
C ASN A 104 -0.34 -4.29 12.73
N MET A 105 -0.07 -5.48 12.20
CA MET A 105 -0.37 -6.77 12.85
C MET A 105 0.75 -7.78 12.56
N PRO A 106 0.84 -8.91 13.32
CA PRO A 106 1.83 -9.94 13.03
C PRO A 106 1.66 -10.50 11.61
N LEU A 107 2.79 -10.80 10.97
CA LEU A 107 2.84 -11.40 9.64
C LEU A 107 3.52 -12.76 9.73
N ILE A 108 2.84 -13.78 9.24
CA ILE A 108 3.32 -15.16 9.11
C ILE A 108 3.63 -15.40 7.63
N ALA A 109 4.84 -15.87 7.35
CA ALA A 109 5.27 -16.26 6.01
C ALA A 109 5.55 -17.76 5.95
N ILE A 110 4.88 -18.44 5.04
CA ILE A 110 5.03 -19.88 4.80
C ILE A 110 5.90 -20.08 3.56
N GLY A 111 7.08 -20.63 3.73
CA GLY A 111 7.98 -20.95 2.63
C GLY A 111 7.55 -22.18 1.85
N VAL A 112 7.52 -22.07 0.53
CA VAL A 112 7.25 -23.20 -0.36
C VAL A 112 8.43 -23.39 -1.31
N LYS A 113 9.13 -24.52 -1.22
CA LYS A 113 10.23 -24.88 -2.12
C LYS A 113 10.04 -26.30 -2.62
N ASN A 114 10.32 -26.53 -3.91
CA ASN A 114 10.17 -27.83 -4.55
C ASN A 114 8.80 -28.47 -4.25
N ASP A 115 7.74 -27.65 -4.30
CA ASP A 115 6.37 -28.06 -3.99
C ASP A 115 6.19 -28.67 -2.59
N GLU A 116 6.99 -28.24 -1.62
CA GLU A 116 6.92 -28.69 -0.23
C GLU A 116 7.08 -27.51 0.75
N LEU A 117 6.61 -27.72 1.98
CA LEU A 117 6.83 -26.78 3.09
C LEU A 117 8.33 -26.68 3.39
N ALA A 118 8.88 -25.47 3.27
CA ALA A 118 10.29 -25.20 3.56
C ALA A 118 10.51 -24.61 4.96
N GLY A 119 9.49 -24.00 5.55
CA GLY A 119 9.53 -23.39 6.87
C GLY A 119 8.44 -22.35 7.07
N VAL A 120 8.22 -21.97 8.33
CA VAL A 120 7.25 -20.92 8.70
C VAL A 120 7.97 -19.88 9.55
N GLY A 121 7.93 -18.63 9.09
CA GLY A 121 8.47 -17.48 9.81
C GLY A 121 7.36 -16.57 10.31
N ILE A 122 7.66 -15.82 11.37
CA ILE A 122 6.80 -14.77 11.91
C ILE A 122 7.61 -13.52 12.24
N ILE A 123 7.01 -12.37 11.95
CA ILE A 123 7.45 -11.05 12.40
C ILE A 123 6.31 -10.37 13.16
N TYR A 124 6.66 -9.61 14.18
CA TYR A 124 5.72 -8.83 14.99
C TYR A 124 5.89 -7.34 14.71
N PRO A 125 4.81 -6.53 14.77
CA PRO A 125 4.93 -5.08 14.72
C PRO A 125 5.74 -4.59 15.92
N GLN A 126 6.78 -3.80 15.65
CA GLN A 126 7.63 -3.18 16.65
C GLN A 126 8.00 -1.77 16.20
N THR A 127 8.10 -0.85 17.17
CA THR A 127 8.53 0.55 16.96
C THR A 127 9.77 0.64 16.07
N GLU A 128 10.81 -0.15 16.38
CA GLU A 128 12.06 -0.18 15.62
C GLU A 128 11.89 -0.60 14.16
N TYR A 129 10.89 -1.42 13.83
CA TYR A 129 10.64 -1.86 12.47
C TYR A 129 9.90 -0.81 11.64
N PHE A 130 9.07 0.02 12.25
CA PHE A 130 8.48 1.17 11.58
C PHE A 130 9.53 2.25 11.28
N ASP A 131 10.46 2.46 12.21
CA ASP A 131 11.62 3.33 11.96
C ASP A 131 12.53 2.74 10.87
N LEU A 132 12.67 1.41 10.81
CA LEU A 132 13.40 0.71 9.75
C LEU A 132 12.75 0.89 8.38
N ALA A 133 11.40 0.84 8.31
CA ALA A 133 10.65 1.13 7.09
C ALA A 133 10.90 2.57 6.61
N THR A 134 10.89 3.53 7.54
CA THR A 134 11.23 4.94 7.24
C THR A 134 12.63 5.06 6.65
N LYS A 135 13.61 4.41 7.29
CA LYS A 135 15.00 4.39 6.80
C LYS A 135 15.11 3.77 5.41
N SER A 136 14.30 2.76 5.10
CA SER A 136 14.22 2.16 3.76
C SER A 136 13.81 3.17 2.71
N GLU A 137 12.68 3.86 2.93
CA GLU A 137 12.19 4.90 2.01
C GLU A 137 13.23 6.04 1.86
N GLU A 138 13.85 6.48 2.95
CA GLU A 138 14.91 7.51 2.88
C GLU A 138 16.12 7.07 2.07
N VAL A 139 16.57 5.81 2.21
CA VAL A 139 17.72 5.28 1.49
C VAL A 139 17.40 5.23 -0.01
N GLU A 140 16.21 4.76 -0.39
CA GLU A 140 15.76 4.74 -1.79
C GLU A 140 15.77 6.15 -2.40
N LEU A 141 15.27 7.15 -1.66
CA LEU A 141 15.31 8.55 -2.11
C LEU A 141 16.74 9.10 -2.21
N LYS A 142 17.64 8.72 -1.30
CA LYS A 142 19.05 9.12 -1.33
C LYS A 142 19.80 8.49 -2.50
N ILE A 143 19.46 7.27 -2.92
CA ILE A 143 20.05 6.63 -4.11
C ILE A 143 19.73 7.48 -5.34
N LEU A 144 18.46 7.88 -5.49
CA LEU A 144 18.03 8.72 -6.62
C LEU A 144 18.62 10.13 -6.58
N ALA A 145 18.96 10.64 -5.39
CA ALA A 145 19.51 11.97 -5.20
C ALA A 145 21.04 12.04 -5.32
N ALA A 146 21.74 10.91 -5.42
CA ALA A 146 23.20 10.90 -5.49
C ALA A 146 23.70 11.54 -6.79
N HIS A 147 24.66 12.47 -6.69
CA HIS A 147 25.21 13.20 -7.84
C HIS A 147 26.62 12.73 -8.22
N THR A 148 27.28 11.99 -7.33
CA THR A 148 28.62 11.44 -7.55
C THR A 148 28.67 9.95 -7.26
N ALA A 149 29.60 9.24 -7.89
CA ALA A 149 29.79 7.81 -7.65
C ALA A 149 30.16 7.51 -6.17
N GLU A 150 30.84 8.44 -5.50
CA GLU A 150 31.24 8.33 -4.10
C GLU A 150 30.03 8.45 -3.17
N GLU A 151 29.14 9.42 -3.41
CA GLU A 151 27.86 9.52 -2.71
C GLU A 151 27.02 8.25 -2.93
N GLU A 152 26.90 7.80 -4.17
CA GLU A 152 26.13 6.61 -4.52
C GLU A 152 26.69 5.36 -3.82
N LYS A 153 28.02 5.19 -3.78
CA LYS A 153 28.68 4.10 -3.02
C LYS A 153 28.31 4.14 -1.54
N GLU A 154 28.30 5.31 -0.89
CA GLU A 154 27.92 5.40 0.54
C GLU A 154 26.46 5.04 0.77
N VAL A 155 25.55 5.50 -0.10
CA VAL A 155 24.13 5.16 0.03
C VAL A 155 23.89 3.67 -0.23
N LEU A 156 24.57 3.07 -1.21
CA LEU A 156 24.49 1.63 -1.48
C LEU A 156 25.04 0.79 -0.31
N ARG A 157 26.07 1.27 0.42
CA ARG A 157 26.50 0.63 1.67
C ARG A 157 25.41 0.69 2.73
N ALA A 158 24.79 1.85 2.94
CA ALA A 158 23.67 1.98 3.87
C ALA A 158 22.48 1.07 3.50
N SER A 159 22.18 0.93 2.21
CA SER A 159 21.17 0.00 1.69
C SER A 159 21.53 -1.46 1.96
N THR A 160 22.81 -1.81 1.85
CA THR A 160 23.31 -3.16 2.15
C THR A 160 23.22 -3.46 3.64
N GLU A 161 23.64 -2.52 4.49
CA GLU A 161 23.50 -2.64 5.96
C GLU A 161 22.03 -2.80 6.37
N LEU A 162 21.13 -2.05 5.74
CA LEU A 162 19.69 -2.18 5.96
C LEU A 162 19.19 -3.59 5.59
N SER A 163 19.62 -4.09 4.41
CA SER A 163 19.27 -5.43 3.94
C SER A 163 19.77 -6.53 4.89
N LEU A 164 20.95 -6.35 5.48
CA LEU A 164 21.47 -7.29 6.49
C LEU A 164 20.62 -7.29 7.76
N LYS A 165 20.15 -6.12 8.23
CA LYS A 165 19.27 -6.04 9.40
C LYS A 165 17.95 -6.79 9.17
N TYR A 166 17.42 -6.76 7.95
CA TYR A 166 16.21 -7.51 7.61
C TYR A 166 16.35 -9.03 7.70
N LEU A 167 17.56 -9.58 7.81
CA LEU A 167 17.74 -11.03 8.01
C LEU A 167 17.33 -11.47 9.42
N ASP A 168 17.36 -10.54 10.38
CA ASP A 168 17.18 -10.83 11.81
C ASP A 168 15.82 -10.39 12.36
N VAL A 169 14.93 -9.82 11.52
CA VAL A 169 13.62 -9.30 11.97
C VAL A 169 12.58 -10.40 12.22
N SER A 170 12.79 -11.59 11.67
CA SER A 170 11.83 -12.68 11.75
C SER A 170 12.38 -13.89 12.49
N THR A 171 11.46 -14.64 13.09
CA THR A 171 11.75 -15.85 13.87
C THR A 171 10.94 -17.01 13.34
N GLY A 172 11.37 -18.24 13.61
CA GLY A 172 10.60 -19.44 13.26
C GLY A 172 9.31 -19.53 14.07
N LEU A 173 8.23 -19.98 13.44
CA LEU A 173 6.96 -20.28 14.09
C LEU A 173 6.69 -21.78 14.07
N GLU A 174 6.23 -22.31 15.20
CA GLU A 174 5.91 -23.73 15.33
C GLU A 174 4.61 -24.08 14.58
N VAL A 175 4.65 -25.19 13.84
CA VAL A 175 3.45 -25.79 13.24
C VAL A 175 2.90 -26.82 14.22
N VAL A 176 1.68 -26.58 14.71
CA VAL A 176 1.06 -27.39 15.76
C VAL A 176 -0.11 -28.19 15.21
N LYS A 177 -0.35 -29.35 15.81
CA LYS A 177 -1.55 -30.15 15.51
C LYS A 177 -2.76 -29.49 16.16
N ALA A 178 -3.76 -29.14 15.34
CA ALA A 178 -5.05 -28.64 15.79
C ALA A 178 -6.17 -29.31 15.00
N THR A 179 -7.40 -29.22 15.50
CA THR A 179 -8.58 -29.65 14.77
C THR A 179 -8.88 -28.66 13.65
N GLU A 180 -9.17 -29.17 12.46
CA GLU A 180 -9.58 -28.37 11.33
C GLU A 180 -10.89 -27.62 11.62
N THR A 181 -10.99 -26.40 11.12
CA THR A 181 -12.15 -25.53 11.31
C THR A 181 -12.55 -24.87 10.00
N GLU A 182 -13.85 -24.65 9.83
CA GLU A 182 -14.37 -23.90 8.69
C GLU A 182 -13.83 -22.46 8.63
N PRO A 183 -13.58 -21.93 7.41
CA PRO A 183 -13.19 -20.54 7.22
C PRO A 183 -14.21 -19.55 7.80
N VAL A 184 -13.70 -18.43 8.30
CA VAL A 184 -14.52 -17.33 8.82
C VAL A 184 -14.75 -16.32 7.70
N TYR A 185 -16.01 -16.03 7.38
CA TYR A 185 -16.35 -15.00 6.42
C TYR A 185 -17.00 -13.82 7.13
N ARG A 186 -16.49 -12.61 6.85
CA ARG A 186 -16.96 -11.34 7.39
C ARG A 186 -17.20 -11.32 8.91
N PRO A 187 -16.18 -11.65 9.73
CA PRO A 187 -16.30 -11.62 11.19
C PRO A 187 -16.65 -10.25 11.77
N ASN A 188 -16.57 -9.16 11.00
CA ASN A 188 -16.75 -7.80 11.49
C ASN A 188 -17.56 -6.92 10.53
N GLU A 189 -18.62 -7.49 9.93
CA GLU A 189 -19.50 -6.77 8.99
C GLU A 189 -20.12 -5.50 9.59
N GLU A 190 -20.27 -5.45 10.92
CA GLU A 190 -20.92 -4.34 11.65
C GLU A 190 -19.97 -3.18 12.03
N LYS A 191 -18.64 -3.34 11.94
CA LYS A 191 -17.71 -2.25 12.30
C LYS A 191 -17.63 -1.24 11.17
N GLU A 192 -18.31 -0.12 11.34
CA GLU A 192 -18.33 0.97 10.37
C GLU A 192 -17.41 2.11 10.81
N TRP A 193 -16.20 2.13 10.25
CA TRP A 193 -15.31 3.29 10.28
C TRP A 193 -15.10 3.76 8.84
N LYS A 194 -15.40 5.04 8.58
CA LYS A 194 -15.34 5.64 7.25
C LYS A 194 -14.75 7.04 7.34
N LEU A 195 -13.99 7.39 6.31
CA LEU A 195 -13.44 8.72 6.11
C LEU A 195 -14.46 9.59 5.36
N PRO A 196 -14.48 10.90 5.64
CA PRO A 196 -15.36 11.82 4.93
C PRO A 196 -15.01 11.87 3.44
N ARG A 197 -16.02 11.85 2.57
CA ARG A 197 -15.86 12.06 1.13
C ARG A 197 -16.02 13.54 0.83
N LEU A 198 -14.91 14.28 0.87
CA LEU A 198 -14.91 15.74 0.71
C LEU A 198 -14.70 16.14 -0.75
N GLU A 199 -15.45 17.14 -1.19
CA GLU A 199 -15.25 17.78 -2.49
C GLU A 199 -14.06 18.74 -2.44
N VAL A 200 -13.22 18.69 -3.47
CA VAL A 200 -12.11 19.63 -3.64
C VAL A 200 -12.45 20.58 -4.78
N LYS A 201 -12.38 21.89 -4.50
CA LYS A 201 -12.72 22.94 -5.45
C LYS A 201 -11.51 23.76 -5.87
N SER A 202 -10.60 24.03 -4.95
CA SER A 202 -9.46 24.91 -5.22
C SER A 202 -8.25 24.63 -4.35
N ILE A 203 -7.10 25.14 -4.76
CA ILE A 203 -5.86 25.15 -3.98
C ILE A 203 -5.31 26.57 -3.90
N SER A 204 -4.66 26.92 -2.78
CA SER A 204 -3.91 28.18 -2.66
C SER A 204 -2.75 28.24 -3.67
N GLY A 205 -2.63 29.37 -4.38
CA GLY A 205 -1.52 29.66 -5.28
C GLY A 205 -0.16 29.62 -4.56
N GLU A 206 -0.09 30.05 -3.31
CA GLU A 206 1.14 30.01 -2.51
C GLU A 206 1.64 28.57 -2.32
N LEU A 207 0.74 27.65 -1.98
CA LEU A 207 1.08 26.23 -1.84
C LEU A 207 1.52 25.64 -3.18
N ALA A 208 0.81 25.96 -4.26
CA ALA A 208 1.14 25.47 -5.59
C ALA A 208 2.52 25.95 -6.06
N GLU A 209 2.80 27.24 -5.89
CA GLU A 209 4.09 27.85 -6.24
C GLU A 209 5.22 27.28 -5.39
N LYS A 210 5.00 27.05 -4.08
CA LYS A 210 5.99 26.46 -3.18
C LYS A 210 6.35 25.03 -3.60
N LEU A 211 5.36 24.21 -3.96
CA LEU A 211 5.58 22.85 -4.45
C LEU A 211 6.35 22.85 -5.78
N VAL A 212 5.95 23.71 -6.73
CA VAL A 212 6.64 23.81 -8.02
C VAL A 212 8.06 24.35 -7.88
N ALA A 213 8.28 25.37 -7.05
CA ALA A 213 9.62 25.88 -6.78
C ALA A 213 10.54 24.78 -6.23
N LYS A 214 10.03 23.96 -5.29
CA LYS A 214 10.79 22.82 -4.78
C LYS A 214 11.01 21.74 -5.85
N SER A 215 10.01 21.47 -6.69
CA SER A 215 10.14 20.55 -7.83
C SER A 215 11.22 20.99 -8.82
N MET A 216 11.34 22.30 -9.06
CA MET A 216 12.39 22.87 -9.90
C MET A 216 13.78 22.80 -9.25
N GLU A 217 13.86 22.92 -7.92
CA GLU A 217 15.10 22.79 -7.15
C GLU A 217 15.66 21.37 -7.20
N VAL A 218 14.81 20.34 -7.02
CA VAL A 218 15.26 18.94 -6.92
C VAL A 218 15.60 18.28 -8.27
N GLY A 219 15.25 18.93 -9.38
CA GLY A 219 15.57 18.47 -10.72
C GLY A 219 14.48 17.61 -11.39
N GLN A 220 14.63 17.41 -12.70
CA GLN A 220 13.62 16.73 -13.51
C GLN A 220 13.43 15.28 -13.10
N GLY A 221 12.17 14.85 -13.10
CA GLY A 221 11.77 13.46 -12.89
C GLY A 221 11.45 13.10 -11.45
N ARG A 222 11.76 13.96 -10.46
CA ARG A 222 11.37 13.72 -9.07
C ARG A 222 10.05 14.41 -8.73
N GLU A 223 9.19 13.70 -8.03
CA GLU A 223 7.95 14.27 -7.51
C GLU A 223 8.18 14.99 -6.19
N VAL A 224 7.37 15.99 -5.93
CA VAL A 224 7.36 16.74 -4.68
C VAL A 224 5.93 16.76 -4.16
N ALA A 225 5.74 16.54 -2.86
CA ALA A 225 4.41 16.51 -2.28
C ALA A 225 4.33 17.12 -0.88
N ALA A 226 3.10 17.37 -0.44
CA ALA A 226 2.77 17.76 0.91
C ALA A 226 1.37 17.26 1.27
N ILE A 227 1.09 17.17 2.57
CA ILE A 227 -0.28 17.04 3.07
C ILE A 227 -0.91 18.43 3.18
N GLY A 228 -2.04 18.61 2.50
CA GLY A 228 -2.95 19.75 2.69
C GLY A 228 -4.17 19.36 3.51
N ILE A 229 -5.00 20.35 3.83
CA ILE A 229 -6.28 20.19 4.52
C ILE A 229 -7.38 20.86 3.70
N ILE A 230 -8.50 20.17 3.55
CA ILE A 230 -9.69 20.68 2.88
C ILE A 230 -10.55 21.44 3.91
N ASN A 231 -10.75 22.73 3.65
CA ASN A 231 -11.59 23.61 4.46
C ASN A 231 -13.07 23.49 4.09
N GLU A 232 -13.95 24.13 4.87
CA GLU A 232 -15.41 24.08 4.69
C GLU A 232 -15.88 24.56 3.31
N ASP A 233 -15.12 25.46 2.66
CA ASP A 233 -15.43 25.96 1.32
C ASP A 233 -14.97 25.01 0.19
N GLY A 234 -14.23 23.95 0.51
CA GLY A 234 -13.60 23.02 -0.44
C GLY A 234 -12.22 23.48 -0.94
N SER A 235 -11.62 24.49 -0.31
CA SER A 235 -10.27 24.96 -0.63
C SER A 235 -9.19 24.22 0.16
N ILE A 236 -8.04 24.01 -0.46
CA ILE A 236 -6.89 23.36 0.16
C ILE A 236 -5.95 24.41 0.75
N GLU A 237 -5.61 24.21 2.02
CA GLU A 237 -4.54 24.92 2.73
C GLU A 237 -3.38 23.97 3.08
N GLN A 238 -2.17 24.53 3.20
CA GLN A 238 -1.00 23.77 3.59
C GLN A 238 -1.09 23.38 5.07
N ASN A 239 -0.88 22.10 5.36
CA ASN A 239 -0.80 21.60 6.74
C ASN A 239 0.53 20.91 7.06
N GLY A 240 1.13 20.25 6.07
CA GLY A 240 2.44 19.63 6.17
C GLY A 240 3.54 20.38 5.42
N GLU A 241 4.78 20.11 5.80
CA GLU A 241 5.97 20.51 5.07
C GLU A 241 6.01 19.86 3.68
N VAL A 242 6.84 20.43 2.81
CA VAL A 242 7.07 19.90 1.47
C VAL A 242 8.14 18.82 1.55
N VAL A 243 7.83 17.64 1.04
CA VAL A 243 8.73 16.49 0.97
C VAL A 243 9.02 16.12 -0.47
N VAL A 244 10.14 15.44 -0.67
CA VAL A 244 10.64 15.06 -1.99
C VAL A 244 10.48 13.55 -2.16
N GLY A 245 9.76 13.15 -3.20
CA GLY A 245 9.58 11.76 -3.61
C GLY A 245 10.66 11.25 -4.55
N GLY A 246 10.37 10.07 -5.11
CA GLY A 246 11.16 9.40 -6.13
C GLY A 246 10.70 9.80 -7.54
N ILE A 247 10.99 8.93 -8.51
CA ILE A 247 10.56 9.11 -9.91
C ILE A 247 9.22 8.39 -10.10
N GLY A 248 8.14 9.16 -10.24
CA GLY A 248 6.79 8.62 -10.44
C GLY A 248 6.09 8.16 -9.16
N PHE A 249 6.61 8.51 -7.97
CA PHE A 249 5.99 8.19 -6.69
C PHE A 249 6.49 9.06 -5.53
N VAL A 250 5.67 9.16 -4.49
CA VAL A 250 6.07 9.68 -3.16
C VAL A 250 5.88 8.58 -2.11
N PRO A 251 6.94 8.20 -1.37
CA PRO A 251 6.82 7.19 -0.32
C PRO A 251 5.83 7.60 0.77
N SER A 252 5.02 6.66 1.26
CA SER A 252 3.89 6.97 2.13
C SER A 252 4.31 7.41 3.54
N ARG A 253 5.43 6.90 4.07
CA ARG A 253 5.93 7.35 5.38
C ARG A 253 6.59 8.72 5.26
N ILE A 254 7.36 8.96 4.21
CA ILE A 254 7.92 10.29 3.91
C ILE A 254 6.82 11.33 3.71
N LEU A 255 5.71 10.97 3.05
CA LEU A 255 4.55 11.86 2.95
C LEU A 255 3.90 12.12 4.33
N ALA A 256 3.73 11.09 5.15
CA ALA A 256 3.15 11.25 6.48
C ALA A 256 4.04 12.14 7.39
N SER A 257 5.36 12.03 7.28
CA SER A 257 6.32 12.83 8.07
C SER A 257 6.24 14.32 7.78
N SER A 258 5.62 14.69 6.66
CA SER A 258 5.39 16.08 6.31
C SER A 258 4.43 16.78 7.28
N CYS A 259 3.50 16.07 7.93
CA CYS A 259 2.50 16.69 8.81
C CYS A 259 2.44 16.15 10.24
N VAL A 260 2.97 14.95 10.49
CA VAL A 260 2.92 14.30 11.82
C VAL A 260 4.25 13.62 12.15
N SER A 261 4.50 13.39 13.44
CA SER A 261 5.66 12.60 13.87
C SER A 261 5.41 11.12 13.59
N ILE A 262 6.23 10.54 12.71
CA ILE A 262 6.11 9.14 12.25
C ILE A 262 6.93 8.13 13.06
N SER A 263 7.78 8.61 13.98
CA SER A 263 8.71 7.73 14.71
C SER A 263 7.94 6.70 15.53
N GLY A 264 8.32 5.45 15.36
CA GLY A 264 7.75 4.35 16.12
C GLY A 264 6.30 4.01 15.80
N LYS A 265 5.75 4.53 14.69
CA LYS A 265 4.35 4.38 14.32
C LYS A 265 4.19 3.76 12.94
N SER A 266 3.22 2.86 12.84
CA SER A 266 2.84 2.20 11.59
C SER A 266 2.08 3.13 10.66
N LEU A 267 2.10 2.87 9.36
CA LEU A 267 1.28 3.61 8.38
C LEU A 267 -0.21 3.54 8.73
N ARG A 268 -0.73 2.36 9.10
CA ARG A 268 -2.14 2.23 9.53
C ARG A 268 -2.47 3.17 10.67
N HIS A 269 -1.63 3.24 11.70
CA HIS A 269 -1.86 4.12 12.84
C HIS A 269 -1.86 5.60 12.43
N LEU A 270 -0.89 5.99 11.59
CA LEU A 270 -0.75 7.37 11.12
C LEU A 270 -1.98 7.81 10.30
N TYR A 271 -2.36 7.03 9.29
CA TYR A 271 -3.44 7.41 8.36
C TYR A 271 -4.86 7.21 8.92
N ALA A 272 -5.03 6.34 9.91
CA ALA A 272 -6.32 6.16 10.59
C ALA A 272 -6.54 7.16 11.74
N GLY A 273 -5.48 7.57 12.46
CA GLY A 273 -5.62 8.28 13.74
C GLY A 273 -4.93 9.64 13.85
N GLU A 274 -3.82 9.89 13.14
CA GLU A 274 -3.02 11.10 13.34
C GLU A 274 -3.11 12.10 12.18
N ILE A 275 -3.13 11.60 10.96
CA ILE A 275 -3.35 12.43 9.77
C ILE A 275 -4.83 12.82 9.74
N PRO A 276 -5.16 14.12 9.66
CA PRO A 276 -6.55 14.57 9.71
C PRO A 276 -7.45 13.88 8.69
N ALA A 277 -8.71 13.65 9.07
CA ALA A 277 -9.68 12.97 8.22
C ALA A 277 -10.01 13.77 6.94
N ASN A 278 -9.89 15.10 7.01
CA ASN A 278 -10.06 16.02 5.88
C ASN A 278 -8.74 16.35 5.14
N ALA A 279 -7.70 15.54 5.33
CA ALA A 279 -6.45 15.69 4.61
C ALA A 279 -6.60 15.41 3.10
N VAL A 280 -5.75 16.06 2.32
CA VAL A 280 -5.58 15.85 0.87
C VAL A 280 -4.09 15.71 0.58
N ILE A 281 -3.75 14.80 -0.32
CA ILE A 281 -2.38 14.65 -0.81
C ILE A 281 -2.22 15.62 -1.98
N VAL A 282 -1.21 16.48 -1.94
CA VAL A 282 -0.92 17.42 -3.03
C VAL A 282 0.49 17.14 -3.52
N HIS A 283 0.65 16.87 -4.81
CA HIS A 283 1.96 16.61 -5.43
C HIS A 283 2.15 17.31 -6.77
N THR A 284 3.38 17.32 -7.27
CA THR A 284 3.74 17.90 -8.57
C THR A 284 3.84 16.83 -9.65
N HIS A 285 3.39 17.18 -10.87
CA HIS A 285 3.61 16.41 -12.11
C HIS A 285 4.50 17.22 -13.07
N PRO A 286 5.83 17.06 -12.99
CA PRO A 286 6.75 17.75 -13.91
C PRO A 286 6.49 17.37 -15.37
N GLY A 287 6.39 18.37 -16.25
CA GLY A 287 6.16 18.20 -17.68
C GLY A 287 4.69 18.00 -18.09
N GLY A 288 3.78 17.87 -17.13
CA GLY A 288 2.35 17.63 -17.36
C GLY A 288 1.44 18.83 -17.08
N THR A 289 0.13 18.61 -17.20
CA THR A 289 -0.93 19.56 -16.81
C THR A 289 -1.58 19.23 -15.47
N GLY A 290 -1.01 18.25 -14.74
CA GLY A 290 -1.57 17.73 -13.50
C GLY A 290 -2.56 16.59 -13.71
N VAL A 291 -2.60 15.98 -14.89
CA VAL A 291 -3.42 14.77 -15.13
C VAL A 291 -2.73 13.57 -14.49
N MET A 292 -3.52 12.80 -13.74
CA MET A 292 -3.05 11.66 -12.96
C MET A 292 -3.33 10.31 -13.64
N HIS A 293 -2.55 9.32 -13.25
CA HIS A 293 -2.69 7.92 -13.63
C HIS A 293 -3.18 7.06 -12.47
N ILE A 294 -3.48 5.79 -12.75
CA ILE A 294 -3.93 4.79 -11.74
C ILE A 294 -3.02 4.73 -10.50
N GLY A 295 -1.71 4.96 -10.66
CA GLY A 295 -0.76 4.99 -9.54
C GLY A 295 -1.12 6.04 -8.49
N ASP A 296 -1.49 7.25 -8.93
CA ASP A 296 -1.87 8.36 -8.04
C ASP A 296 -3.19 8.04 -7.32
N ALA A 297 -4.17 7.54 -8.08
CA ALA A 297 -5.48 7.17 -7.54
C ALA A 297 -5.34 6.12 -6.42
N ASN A 298 -4.45 5.14 -6.61
CA ASN A 298 -4.15 4.14 -5.60
C ASN A 298 -3.30 4.71 -4.44
N ALA A 299 -2.38 5.63 -4.71
CA ALA A 299 -1.53 6.27 -3.70
C ALA A 299 -2.28 7.30 -2.83
N GLY A 300 -3.47 7.75 -3.23
CA GLY A 300 -4.34 8.60 -2.42
C GLY A 300 -5.67 7.94 -2.08
N PRO A 301 -6.74 8.15 -2.89
CA PRO A 301 -8.08 7.65 -2.58
C PRO A 301 -8.15 6.15 -2.33
N GLY A 302 -7.50 5.34 -3.18
CA GLY A 302 -7.56 3.88 -3.13
C GLY A 302 -6.97 3.30 -1.84
N SER A 303 -5.77 3.73 -1.44
CA SER A 303 -5.10 3.22 -0.24
C SER A 303 -5.52 3.94 1.03
N TRP A 304 -5.49 5.28 1.01
CA TRP A 304 -5.59 6.10 2.22
C TRP A 304 -6.93 6.82 2.37
N GLY A 305 -7.84 6.67 1.40
CA GLY A 305 -9.16 7.32 1.45
C GLY A 305 -9.07 8.83 1.49
N ARG A 306 -7.96 9.41 1.01
CA ARG A 306 -7.74 10.86 0.92
C ARG A 306 -7.75 11.28 -0.55
N PRO A 307 -8.38 12.41 -0.92
CA PRO A 307 -8.22 12.96 -2.27
C PRO A 307 -6.74 13.20 -2.60
N ILE A 308 -6.41 13.16 -3.88
CA ILE A 308 -5.07 13.46 -4.37
C ILE A 308 -5.12 14.51 -5.47
N VAL A 309 -4.23 15.51 -5.39
CA VAL A 309 -4.14 16.65 -6.29
C VAL A 309 -2.77 16.67 -6.94
N ALA A 310 -2.75 16.70 -8.27
CA ALA A 310 -1.52 16.88 -9.03
C ALA A 310 -1.45 18.29 -9.64
N ILE A 311 -0.31 18.96 -9.43
CA ILE A 311 0.01 20.27 -9.98
C ILE A 311 0.96 20.09 -11.16
N GLY A 312 0.47 20.35 -12.36
CA GLY A 312 1.29 20.30 -13.57
C GLY A 312 2.10 21.57 -13.75
N HIS A 313 3.38 21.43 -14.05
CA HIS A 313 4.23 22.55 -14.45
C HIS A 313 5.20 22.14 -15.56
N ASP A 314 5.73 23.11 -16.30
CA ASP A 314 6.75 22.84 -17.30
C ASP A 314 8.19 23.02 -16.81
N SER A 315 9.13 22.90 -17.75
CA SER A 315 10.57 23.02 -17.50
C SER A 315 11.02 24.40 -17.05
N GLU A 316 10.16 25.43 -17.15
CA GLU A 316 10.44 26.77 -16.63
C GLU A 316 9.77 26.99 -15.26
N GLY A 317 9.11 25.97 -14.70
CA GLY A 317 8.36 26.09 -13.46
C GLY A 317 7.02 26.81 -13.62
N LYS A 318 6.54 27.01 -14.86
CA LYS A 318 5.24 27.63 -15.08
C LYS A 318 4.14 26.60 -14.83
N ILE A 319 3.26 26.90 -13.88
CA ILE A 319 2.08 26.08 -13.59
C ILE A 319 1.15 26.07 -14.82
N ARG A 320 0.76 24.86 -15.24
CA ARG A 320 -0.15 24.61 -16.38
C ARG A 320 -1.56 24.25 -15.96
N GLY A 321 -1.74 23.79 -14.72
CA GLY A 321 -3.04 23.41 -14.16
C GLY A 321 -2.89 22.58 -12.90
N ALA A 322 -4.01 22.37 -12.21
CA ALA A 322 -4.12 21.43 -11.11
C ALA A 322 -5.38 20.59 -11.32
N THR A 323 -5.28 19.28 -11.08
CA THR A 323 -6.43 18.38 -11.09
C THR A 323 -6.48 17.56 -9.82
N VAL A 324 -7.67 17.06 -9.49
CA VAL A 324 -7.94 16.22 -8.33
C VAL A 324 -8.58 14.90 -8.75
N ILE A 325 -8.21 13.81 -8.07
CA ILE A 325 -9.03 12.60 -7.97
C ILE A 325 -9.60 12.60 -6.56
N GLU A 326 -10.91 12.83 -6.46
CA GLU A 326 -11.65 12.81 -5.20
C GLU A 326 -11.84 11.37 -4.72
N THR A 327 -12.15 11.20 -3.43
CA THR A 327 -12.48 9.89 -2.88
C THR A 327 -13.94 9.57 -3.20
N ILE A 328 -14.17 8.82 -4.28
CA ILE A 328 -15.49 8.46 -4.80
C ILE A 328 -15.57 6.96 -5.11
N ASP A 329 -16.78 6.41 -5.15
CA ASP A 329 -17.00 4.96 -5.29
C ASP A 329 -16.35 4.35 -6.55
N LYS A 330 -16.33 5.10 -7.66
CA LYS A 330 -15.70 4.68 -8.92
C LYS A 330 -14.22 4.32 -8.78
N VAL A 331 -13.47 4.98 -7.90
CA VAL A 331 -12.07 4.63 -7.62
C VAL A 331 -12.00 3.20 -7.11
N PHE A 332 -12.90 2.82 -6.21
CA PHE A 332 -12.91 1.51 -5.59
C PHE A 332 -13.41 0.43 -6.54
N GLU A 333 -14.44 0.74 -7.33
CA GLU A 333 -14.94 -0.14 -8.41
C GLU A 333 -13.81 -0.50 -9.40
N PHE A 334 -13.04 0.50 -9.85
CA PHE A 334 -11.91 0.27 -10.74
C PHE A 334 -10.76 -0.50 -10.07
N ALA A 335 -10.53 -0.31 -8.77
CA ALA A 335 -9.52 -1.07 -8.04
C ALA A 335 -9.94 -2.55 -7.86
N ASP A 336 -11.21 -2.81 -7.57
CA ASP A 336 -11.77 -4.16 -7.48
C ASP A 336 -11.69 -4.87 -8.83
N GLU A 337 -12.04 -4.18 -9.93
CA GLU A 337 -11.92 -4.73 -11.27
C GLU A 337 -10.45 -5.01 -11.65
N ASP A 338 -9.51 -4.11 -11.32
CA ASP A 338 -8.10 -4.31 -11.63
C ASP A 338 -7.51 -5.55 -10.92
N GLU A 339 -7.90 -5.79 -9.66
CA GLU A 339 -7.53 -6.99 -8.91
C GLU A 339 -8.16 -8.27 -9.49
N GLU A 340 -9.41 -8.21 -9.93
CA GLU A 340 -10.10 -9.33 -10.59
C GLU A 340 -9.42 -9.71 -11.90
N LEU A 341 -9.17 -8.73 -12.77
CA LEU A 341 -8.46 -8.93 -14.04
C LEU A 341 -7.05 -9.48 -13.81
N GLY A 342 -6.37 -9.01 -12.76
CA GLY A 342 -5.06 -9.51 -12.36
C GLY A 342 -5.05 -10.98 -11.93
N GLN A 343 -6.17 -11.51 -11.45
CA GLN A 343 -6.34 -12.92 -11.12
C GLN A 343 -6.71 -13.74 -12.37
N ARG A 344 -7.70 -13.26 -13.14
CA ARG A 344 -8.18 -13.88 -14.39
C ARG A 344 -7.08 -14.03 -15.43
N PHE A 345 -6.07 -13.16 -15.42
CA PHE A 345 -4.90 -13.27 -16.29
C PHE A 345 -4.28 -14.67 -16.29
N PHE A 346 -4.26 -15.33 -15.13
CA PHE A 346 -3.67 -16.66 -14.98
C PHE A 346 -4.64 -17.82 -15.27
N GLU A 347 -5.89 -17.49 -15.57
CA GLU A 347 -6.95 -18.44 -15.94
C GLU A 347 -7.21 -18.42 -17.46
N ALA A 348 -6.54 -17.54 -18.21
CA ALA A 348 -6.64 -17.49 -19.66
C ALA A 348 -6.01 -18.73 -20.30
N ASP A 349 -6.77 -19.44 -21.14
CA ASP A 349 -6.33 -20.63 -21.86
C ASP A 349 -5.83 -20.30 -23.28
N THR A 350 -6.15 -19.10 -23.77
CA THR A 350 -5.81 -18.65 -25.13
C THR A 350 -5.16 -17.26 -25.16
N PRO A 351 -4.30 -16.97 -26.17
CA PRO A 351 -3.77 -15.62 -26.39
C PRO A 351 -4.85 -14.55 -26.56
N GLU A 352 -6.00 -14.92 -27.14
CA GLU A 352 -7.14 -14.03 -27.32
C GLU A 352 -7.75 -13.62 -25.98
N GLU A 353 -7.99 -14.57 -25.07
CA GLU A 353 -8.47 -14.28 -23.71
C GLU A 353 -7.45 -13.44 -22.91
N GLU A 354 -6.16 -13.76 -23.01
CA GLU A 354 -5.11 -12.96 -22.36
C GLU A 354 -5.11 -11.51 -22.90
N ALA A 355 -5.23 -11.35 -24.22
CA ALA A 355 -5.28 -10.04 -24.86
C ALA A 355 -6.51 -9.24 -24.42
N GLU A 356 -7.68 -9.85 -24.31
CA GLU A 356 -8.90 -9.21 -23.79
C GLU A 356 -8.70 -8.70 -22.36
N ILE A 357 -8.12 -9.53 -21.47
CA ILE A 357 -7.84 -9.15 -20.07
C ILE A 357 -6.86 -7.98 -20.01
N ARG A 358 -5.75 -8.04 -20.77
CA ARG A 358 -4.76 -6.96 -20.82
C ARG A 358 -5.37 -5.67 -21.36
N ASN A 359 -6.13 -5.74 -22.45
CA ASN A 359 -6.81 -4.60 -23.03
C ASN A 359 -7.80 -3.96 -22.04
N ARG A 360 -8.53 -4.77 -21.26
CA ARG A 360 -9.41 -4.23 -20.21
C ARG A 360 -8.62 -3.58 -19.09
N LYS A 361 -7.50 -4.16 -18.61
CA LYS A 361 -6.63 -3.49 -17.62
C LYS A 361 -6.13 -2.13 -18.12
N PHE A 362 -5.74 -2.03 -19.40
CA PHE A 362 -5.40 -0.73 -20.00
C PHE A 362 -6.60 0.22 -20.05
N GLY A 363 -7.81 -0.29 -20.34
CA GLY A 363 -9.05 0.48 -20.29
C GLY A 363 -9.35 1.05 -18.90
N VAL A 364 -9.24 0.23 -17.85
CA VAL A 364 -9.39 0.66 -16.45
C VAL A 364 -8.39 1.76 -16.11
N ALA A 365 -7.13 1.61 -16.51
CA ALA A 365 -6.11 2.65 -16.29
C ALA A 365 -6.47 3.98 -16.98
N GLN A 366 -7.08 3.96 -18.16
CA GLN A 366 -7.58 5.17 -18.85
C GLN A 366 -8.81 5.75 -18.14
N GLU A 367 -9.68 4.92 -17.60
CA GLU A 367 -10.87 5.36 -16.86
C GLU A 367 -10.49 6.11 -15.57
N TYR A 368 -9.41 5.74 -14.89
CA TYR A 368 -8.85 6.53 -13.79
C TYR A 368 -8.46 7.94 -14.22
N THR A 369 -7.83 8.09 -15.39
CA THR A 369 -7.50 9.40 -15.95
C THR A 369 -8.75 10.24 -16.18
N ASN A 370 -9.88 9.62 -16.55
CA ASN A 370 -11.16 10.32 -16.71
C ASN A 370 -11.78 10.79 -15.39
N LEU A 371 -11.30 10.31 -14.23
CA LEU A 371 -11.72 10.81 -12.92
C LEU A 371 -11.03 12.12 -12.52
N CYS A 372 -10.00 12.55 -13.27
CA CYS A 372 -9.29 13.79 -12.99
C CYS A 372 -10.20 15.01 -13.25
N LYS A 373 -10.55 15.73 -12.18
CA LYS A 373 -11.35 16.95 -12.21
C LYS A 373 -10.42 18.17 -12.08
N PRO A 374 -10.48 19.18 -12.98
CA PRO A 374 -9.71 20.40 -12.80
C PRO A 374 -10.19 21.17 -11.57
N ILE A 375 -9.26 21.78 -10.84
CA ILE A 375 -9.55 22.64 -9.68
C ILE A 375 -8.94 24.03 -9.88
N GLU A 376 -9.49 25.03 -9.20
CA GLU A 376 -9.01 26.41 -9.28
C GLU A 376 -7.71 26.60 -8.49
N ILE A 377 -6.78 27.40 -9.01
CA ILE A 377 -5.62 27.88 -8.26
C ILE A 377 -5.93 29.32 -7.85
N LYS A 378 -6.17 29.56 -6.56
CA LYS A 378 -6.54 30.87 -6.02
C LYS A 378 -5.31 31.76 -5.93
N HIS A 379 -5.34 32.91 -6.60
CA HIS A 379 -4.27 33.91 -6.61
C HIS A 379 -4.48 35.03 -5.61
#